data_AF-A0A944GHT0-F1
#
_entry.id   AF-A0A944GHT0-F1
#
_cell.length_a   1.000
_cell.length_b   1.000
_cell.length_c   1.000
_cell.angle_alpha   90.00
_cell.angle_beta   90.00
_cell.angle_gamma   90.00
#
_symmetry.space_group_name_H-M   'P 1'
#
loop_
_entity.id
_entity.type
_entity.pdbx_description
1 polymer ?
#
loop_
_entity_poly.entity_id
_entity_poly.type
_entity_poly.pdbx_seq_one_letter_code
_entity_poly.pdbx_strand_id
1 'polypeptide(L)' 'MTKQELCTLAIKSMNNAYSPYSGYKVGAALLCDNGKVFTGCNVENSSYGATVCAERTAIFKAVSDGERDFSMLAVAGG' A
#
# COMPACT_ATOMS: atom_id res chain seq x y z
N MET A 1 9.11 -11.94 8.58
CA MET A 1 8.56 -11.39 7.34
C MET A 1 9.46 -11.80 6.19
N THR A 2 9.04 -12.78 5.40
CA THR A 2 9.68 -13.15 4.13
C THR A 2 9.16 -12.27 2.99
N LYS A 3 9.84 -12.28 1.83
CA LYS A 3 9.35 -11.59 0.63
C LYS A 3 7.95 -12.08 0.23
N GLN A 4 7.72 -13.40 0.30
CA GLN A 4 6.45 -14.03 -0.05
C GLN A 4 5.31 -13.62 0.92
N GLU A 5 5.59 -13.55 2.22
CA GLU A 5 4.62 -13.07 3.22
C GLU A 5 4.24 -11.61 2.96
N LEU A 6 5.22 -10.75 2.65
CA LEU A 6 4.96 -9.34 2.34
C LEU A 6 4.16 -9.17 1.04
N CYS A 7 4.47 -9.95 0.00
CA CYS A 7 3.67 -9.98 -1.22
C CYS A 7 2.23 -10.45 -0.97
N THR A 8 2.03 -11.43 -0.09
CA THR A 8 0.69 -11.90 0.30
C THR A 8 -0.12 -10.79 0.97
N LEU A 9 0.52 -9.97 1.81
CA LEU A 9 -0.12 -8.80 2.41
C LEU A 9 -0.46 -7.71 1.38
N ALA A 10 0.41 -7.47 0.40
CA ALA A 10 0.13 -6.55 -0.70
C ALA A 10 -1.09 -7.01 -1.52
N ILE A 11 -1.15 -8.30 -1.89
CA ILE A 11 -2.30 -8.90 -2.61
C ILE A 11 -3.59 -8.76 -1.80
N LYS A 12 -3.56 -9.09 -0.50
CA LYS A 12 -4.73 -8.92 0.38
C LYS A 12 -5.22 -7.48 0.46
N SER A 13 -4.30 -6.52 0.39
CA SER A 13 -4.61 -5.09 0.50
C SER A 13 -5.37 -4.55 -0.71
N MET A 14 -5.27 -5.20 -1.88
CA MET A 14 -6.06 -4.86 -3.07
C MET A 14 -7.57 -4.91 -2.83
N ASN A 15 -8.04 -5.76 -1.90
CA ASN A 15 -9.46 -5.89 -1.58
C ASN A 15 -10.07 -4.60 -1.02
N ASN A 16 -9.24 -3.71 -0.48
CA ASN A 16 -9.67 -2.43 0.10
C ASN A 16 -9.57 -1.26 -0.89
N ALA A 17 -9.06 -1.48 -2.10
CA ALA A 17 -8.89 -0.44 -3.10
C ALA A 17 -10.21 0.26 -3.42
N TYR A 18 -10.21 1.60 -3.38
CA TYR A 18 -11.30 2.42 -3.89
C TYR A 18 -10.92 2.90 -5.29
N SER A 19 -11.31 2.12 -6.30
CA SER A 19 -10.92 2.35 -7.69
C SER A 19 -12.11 2.32 -8.67
N PRO A 20 -13.17 3.13 -8.47
CA PRO A 20 -14.36 3.06 -9.30
C PRO A 20 -14.18 3.63 -10.71
N TYR A 21 -13.13 4.41 -10.98
CA TYR A 21 -12.92 5.07 -12.27
C TYR A 21 -12.08 4.20 -13.21
N SER A 22 -10.97 3.63 -12.73
CA SER A 22 -10.13 2.73 -13.56
C SER A 22 -10.56 1.26 -13.51
N GLY A 23 -11.20 0.83 -12.41
CA GLY A 23 -11.40 -0.59 -12.11
C GLY A 23 -10.11 -1.35 -11.77
N TYR A 24 -8.95 -0.68 -11.75
CA TYR A 24 -7.64 -1.29 -11.52
C TYR A 24 -7.26 -1.22 -10.06
N LYS A 25 -7.10 -2.38 -9.41
CA LYS A 25 -6.83 -2.45 -7.97
C LYS A 25 -5.34 -2.63 -7.74
N VAL A 26 -4.79 -1.87 -6.80
CA VAL A 26 -3.40 -1.95 -6.38
C VAL A 26 -3.35 -2.05 -4.87
N GLY A 27 -2.52 -2.95 -4.36
CA GLY A 27 -2.24 -3.11 -2.94
C GLY A 27 -0.75 -3.05 -2.67
N ALA A 28 -0.38 -2.57 -1.50
CA ALA A 28 1.00 -2.45 -1.06
C ALA A 28 1.16 -2.87 0.40
N ALA A 29 2.34 -3.37 0.75
CA ALA A 29 2.73 -3.68 2.12
C ALA A 29 4.18 -3.24 2.36
N LEU A 30 4.37 -2.36 3.33
CA LEU A 30 5.64 -1.75 3.72
C LEU A 30 6.12 -2.35 5.04
N LEU A 31 7.30 -2.94 5.05
CA LEU A 31 8.00 -3.45 6.23
C LEU A 31 8.97 -2.39 6.76
N CYS A 32 8.81 -2.02 8.02
CA CYS A 32 9.72 -1.15 8.75
C CYS A 32 10.90 -1.95 9.34
N ASP A 33 12.01 -1.28 9.66
CA ASP A 33 13.20 -1.95 10.21
C ASP A 33 12.95 -2.59 11.58
N ASN A 34 11.99 -2.05 12.34
CA ASN A 34 11.53 -2.61 13.62
C ASN A 34 10.54 -3.79 13.46
N GLY A 35 10.27 -4.22 12.22
CA GLY A 35 9.39 -5.35 11.92
C GLY A 35 7.90 -5.02 11.81
N LYS A 36 7.47 -3.77 12.07
CA LYS A 36 6.09 -3.34 11.83
C LYS A 36 5.76 -3.34 10.34
N VAL A 37 4.50 -3.63 10.01
CA VAL A 37 4.02 -3.62 8.62
C VAL A 37 2.84 -2.66 8.45
N PHE A 38 2.92 -1.85 7.41
CA PHE A 38 1.87 -0.93 7.00
C PHE A 38 1.35 -1.33 5.63
N THR A 39 0.04 -1.51 5.52
CA THR A 39 -0.61 -1.82 4.25
C THR A 39 -1.27 -0.59 3.64
N GLY A 40 -1.38 -0.60 2.32
CA GLY A 40 -2.01 0.46 1.55
C GLY A 40 -2.71 -0.09 0.32
N CYS A 41 -3.64 0.69 -0.22
CA CYS A 41 -4.31 0.44 -1.50
C CYS A 41 -4.50 1.76 -2.24
N ASN A 42 -4.76 1.71 -3.54
CA ASN A 42 -5.07 2.91 -4.30
C ASN A 42 -6.45 3.45 -3.91
N VAL A 43 -6.54 4.77 -3.85
CA VAL A 43 -7.76 5.53 -3.56
C VAL A 43 -7.91 6.59 -4.63
N GLU A 44 -8.89 6.38 -5.49
CA GLU A 44 -9.16 7.27 -6.61
C GLU A 44 -10.11 8.42 -6.23
N ASN A 45 -10.13 9.43 -7.09
CA ASN A 45 -11.02 10.56 -6.99
C ASN A 45 -11.48 10.99 -8.39
N SER A 46 -12.66 11.60 -8.50
CA SER A 46 -13.18 12.12 -9.78
C SER A 46 -12.29 13.22 -10.35
N SER A 47 -11.63 14.00 -9.50
CA SER A 47 -10.50 14.81 -9.89
C SER A 47 -9.26 13.91 -9.96
N TYR A 48 -8.95 13.39 -11.14
CA TYR A 48 -7.94 12.32 -11.30
C TYR A 48 -6.56 12.66 -10.73
N GLY A 49 -6.20 13.95 -10.68
CA GLY A 49 -4.94 14.40 -10.06
C GLY A 49 -4.87 14.16 -8.54
N ALA A 50 -6.00 13.94 -7.87
CA ALA A 50 -6.08 13.66 -6.44
C ALA A 50 -5.99 12.16 -6.10
N THR A 51 -5.87 11.26 -7.08
CA THR A 51 -5.69 9.84 -6.84
C THR A 51 -4.40 9.55 -6.06
N VAL A 52 -4.50 8.69 -5.05
CA VAL A 52 -3.37 8.23 -4.23
C VAL A 52 -3.07 6.77 -4.57
N CYS A 53 -1.80 6.47 -4.87
CA CYS A 53 -1.35 5.11 -5.18
C CYS A 53 -1.18 4.28 -3.89
N ALA A 54 -1.21 2.95 -3.99
CA ALA A 54 -1.13 2.06 -2.84
C ALA A 54 0.16 2.23 -2.02
N GLU A 55 1.28 2.45 -2.70
CA GLU A 55 2.61 2.68 -2.13
C GLU A 55 2.60 3.94 -1.28
N ARG A 56 2.03 5.03 -1.81
CA ARG A 56 1.87 6.30 -1.09
C ARG A 56 0.98 6.12 0.14
N THR A 57 -0.14 5.41 0.01
CA THR A 57 -1.02 5.10 1.16
C THR A 57 -0.26 4.35 2.27
N ALA A 58 0.50 3.31 1.93
CA ALA A 58 1.27 2.54 2.91
C ALA A 58 2.35 3.39 3.60
N ILE A 59 3.10 4.20 2.82
CA ILE A 59 4.14 5.09 3.34
C ILE A 59 3.53 6.21 4.20
N PHE A 60 2.45 6.85 3.76
CA PHE A 60 1.81 7.93 4.51
C PHE A 60 1.33 7.45 5.87
N LYS A 61 0.75 6.24 5.94
CA LYS A 61 0.33 5.63 7.20
C LYS A 61 1.52 5.32 8.12
N ALA A 62 2.59 4.74 7.59
CA ALA A 62 3.79 4.48 8.38
C ALA A 62 4.38 5.79 8.94
N VAL A 63 4.46 6.81 8.08
CA VAL A 63 4.98 8.12 8.45
C VAL A 63 4.09 8.83 9.47
N SER A 64 2.76 8.75 9.35
CA SER A 64 1.85 9.32 10.33
C SER A 64 1.95 8.63 11.70
N ASP A 65 2.26 7.34 11.72
CA ASP A 65 2.42 6.54 12.94
C ASP A 65 3.85 6.65 13.53
N GLY A 66 4.69 7.53 12.97
CA GLY A 66 6.02 7.85 13.48
C GLY A 66 7.16 7.02 12.92
N GLU A 67 6.90 6.07 12.03
CA GLU A 67 7.94 5.25 11.40
C GLU A 67 8.66 6.02 10.29
N ARG A 68 9.99 5.89 10.24
CA ARG A 68 10.85 6.57 9.25
C ARG A 68 11.87 5.64 8.59
N ASP A 69 12.14 4.49 9.19
CA ASP A 69 13.13 3.52 8.73
C ASP A 69 12.43 2.29 8.13
N PHE A 70 12.70 2.02 6.85
CA PHE A 70 12.00 1.01 6.06
C PHE A 70 12.98 0.03 5.42
N SER A 71 12.62 -1.25 5.43
CA SER A 71 13.46 -2.33 4.88
C SER A 71 12.95 -2.86 3.54
N MET A 72 11.64 -2.93 3.33
CA MET A 72 11.07 -3.55 2.13
C MET A 72 9.65 -3.04 1.82
N LEU A 73 9.34 -2.88 0.54
CA LEU A 73 7.99 -2.59 0.05
C LEU A 73 7.61 -3.66 -0.97
N ALA A 74 6.45 -4.30 -0.80
CA ALA A 74 5.83 -5.15 -1.80
C ALA A 74 4.62 -4.44 -2.41
N VAL A 75 4.43 -4.61 -3.72
CA VAL A 75 3.31 -4.05 -4.49
C VAL A 75 2.69 -5.15 -5.34
N ALA A 76 1.37 -5.18 -5.42
CA ALA A 76 0.60 -6.08 -6.26
C ALA A 76 -0.50 -5.30 -6.98
N GLY A 77 -0.78 -5.65 -8.24
CA GLY A 77 -1.82 -5.02 -9.04
C GLY A 77 -2.49 -6.03 -9.96
N GLY A 78 -3.78 -5.82 -10.23
CA GLY A 78 -4.61 -6.71 -11.04
C GLY A 78 -6.09 -6.43 -10.91
#